data_AF-A0A8I1NN99-F1
#
_entry.id   AF-A0A8I1NN99-F1
#
_cell.length_a   1.000
_cell.length_b   1.000
_cell.length_c   1.000
_cell.angle_alpha   90.00
_cell.angle_beta   90.00
_cell.angle_gamma   90.00
#
_symmetry.space_group_name_H-M   'P 1'
#
loop_
_entity.id
_entity.type
_entity.pdbx_description
1 polymer ?
#
loop_
_entity_poly.entity_id
_entity_poly.type
_entity_poly.pdbx_seq_one_letter_code
_entity_poly.pdbx_strand_id
1 'polypeptide(L)'
;MVYAVSIAFIASFPATARTLRPAAQRPNPSSKRTREKAARRLTPALGEDSVNLFVEHHLAELPQSYWVQYLGSESPEASAVINLLELNSSWGDGEIENFDFTLPGDVTDYMVSVHFDESGNIDEISMES
;
A
#
# COMPACT_ATOMS: atom_id res chain seq x y z
N MET A 1 -51.50 -23.47 39.10
CA MET A 1 -51.75 -22.56 37.96
C MET A 1 -51.54 -21.14 38.50
N VAL A 2 -50.64 -20.28 38.04
CA VAL A 2 -49.77 -20.20 36.86
C VAL A 2 -48.66 -19.18 37.19
N TYR A 3 -47.53 -19.30 36.50
CA TYR A 3 -46.28 -18.53 36.60
C TYR A 3 -46.43 -17.02 36.31
N ALA A 4 -45.55 -16.18 36.89
CA ALA A 4 -44.58 -15.37 36.12
C ALA A 4 -43.76 -14.39 37.00
N VAL A 5 -42.44 -14.60 37.00
CA VAL A 5 -41.40 -13.66 37.40
C VAL A 5 -41.18 -12.66 36.26
N SER A 6 -41.00 -11.38 36.55
CA SER A 6 -40.33 -10.43 35.64
C SER A 6 -39.83 -9.21 36.42
N ILE A 7 -38.54 -9.24 36.75
CA ILE A 7 -37.75 -8.08 37.17
C ILE A 7 -37.05 -7.56 35.92
N ALA A 8 -37.50 -6.42 35.39
CA ALA A 8 -36.82 -5.74 34.29
C ALA A 8 -35.81 -4.75 34.85
N PHE A 9 -34.53 -5.14 34.80
CA PHE A 9 -33.38 -4.29 35.08
C PHE A 9 -33.08 -3.48 33.81
N ILE A 10 -33.43 -2.20 33.79
CA ILE A 10 -33.08 -1.29 32.68
C ILE A 10 -31.66 -0.79 32.92
N ALA A 11 -30.68 -1.50 32.37
CA ALA A 11 -29.32 -0.99 32.23
C ALA A 11 -29.29 0.04 31.09
N SER A 12 -28.73 1.19 31.41
CA SER A 12 -28.59 2.36 30.54
C SER A 12 -27.18 2.39 29.92
N PHE A 13 -27.13 2.79 28.64
CA PHE A 13 -25.97 3.17 27.79
C PHE A 13 -25.09 2.04 27.19
N PRO A 14 -24.44 2.25 26.01
CA PRO A 14 -24.29 3.49 25.23
C PRO A 14 -24.54 3.41 23.70
N ALA A 15 -24.70 4.62 23.14
CA ALA A 15 -24.37 5.11 21.80
C ALA A 15 -24.05 4.11 20.67
N THR A 16 -24.95 4.09 19.70
CA THR A 16 -24.75 3.61 18.33
C THR A 16 -23.73 4.49 17.60
N ALA A 17 -22.47 4.06 17.53
CA ALA A 17 -21.54 4.52 16.51
C ALA A 17 -20.47 3.46 16.26
N ARG A 18 -20.75 2.50 15.38
CA ARG A 18 -19.70 1.84 14.61
C ARG A 18 -20.29 1.27 13.34
N THR A 19 -20.15 2.03 12.27
CA THR A 19 -20.25 1.58 10.89
C THR A 19 -19.28 0.42 10.73
N LEU A 20 -19.78 -0.81 10.79
CA LEU A 20 -19.01 -2.03 10.52
C LEU A 20 -19.48 -2.59 9.18
N ARG A 21 -18.69 -2.33 8.13
CA ARG A 21 -18.60 -3.13 6.89
C ARG A 21 -17.36 -2.70 6.10
N PRO A 22 -16.66 -3.61 5.38
CA PRO A 22 -16.50 -5.04 5.58
C PRO A 22 -15.03 -5.45 5.82
N ALA A 23 -14.83 -6.66 6.34
CA ALA A 23 -13.53 -7.31 6.47
C ALA A 23 -12.83 -7.42 5.11
N ALA A 24 -11.79 -6.63 4.88
CA ALA A 24 -10.91 -6.78 3.74
C ALA A 24 -9.48 -6.31 4.03
N GLN A 25 -8.92 -6.60 5.20
CA GLN A 25 -7.49 -6.40 5.41
C GLN A 25 -6.84 -7.72 5.83
N ARG A 26 -6.09 -8.26 4.87
CA ARG A 26 -5.33 -9.52 4.91
C ARG A 26 -4.14 -9.42 5.89
N PRO A 27 -3.50 -10.56 6.23
CA PRO A 27 -2.97 -10.83 7.57
C PRO A 27 -1.78 -9.96 7.97
N ASN A 28 -1.74 -9.62 9.26
CA ASN A 28 -0.65 -8.91 9.95
C ASN A 28 0.71 -9.58 9.66
N PRO A 29 1.54 -8.96 8.78
CA PRO A 29 2.82 -9.49 8.38
C PRO A 29 3.88 -9.19 9.46
N SER A 30 4.05 -10.09 10.42
CA SER A 30 4.95 -9.95 11.59
C SER A 30 6.45 -9.88 11.28
N SER A 31 6.87 -9.63 10.03
CA SER A 31 8.27 -9.48 9.64
C SER A 31 8.41 -8.51 8.46
N LYS A 32 9.45 -7.67 8.50
CA LYS A 32 9.79 -6.69 7.46
C LYS A 32 9.75 -7.25 6.03
N ARG A 33 10.31 -8.45 5.81
CA ARG A 33 10.27 -9.16 4.51
C ARG A 33 8.85 -9.49 4.05
N THR A 34 7.95 -9.80 4.97
CA THR A 34 6.55 -10.09 4.66
C THR A 34 5.81 -8.81 4.31
N ARG A 35 6.13 -7.70 4.98
CA ARG A 35 5.58 -6.36 4.69
C ARG A 35 6.06 -5.83 3.34
N GLU A 36 7.35 -5.93 3.04
CA GLU A 36 7.92 -5.63 1.72
C GLU A 36 7.20 -6.41 0.61
N LYS A 37 7.00 -7.71 0.82
CA LYS A 37 6.27 -8.55 -0.14
C LYS A 37 4.80 -8.15 -0.25
N ALA A 38 4.17 -7.66 0.81
CA ALA A 38 2.82 -7.12 0.77
C ALA A 38 2.77 -5.78 0.01
N ALA A 39 3.69 -4.86 0.31
CA ALA A 39 3.86 -3.58 -0.36
C ALA A 39 3.93 -3.80 -1.86
N ARG A 40 4.92 -4.58 -2.35
CA ARG A 40 5.10 -4.85 -3.79
C ARG A 40 3.87 -5.46 -4.48
N ARG A 41 3.05 -6.22 -3.76
CA ARG A 41 1.84 -6.84 -4.32
C ARG A 41 0.63 -5.91 -4.33
N LEU A 42 0.60 -4.93 -3.44
CA LEU A 42 -0.52 -4.03 -3.24
C LEU A 42 -0.27 -2.65 -3.87
N THR A 43 0.98 -2.23 -4.07
CA THR A 43 1.36 -1.03 -4.83
C THR A 43 0.62 -0.92 -6.17
N PRO A 44 0.58 -1.96 -7.04
CA PRO A 44 -0.17 -1.90 -8.29
C PRO A 44 -1.70 -1.93 -8.14
N ALA A 45 -2.26 -2.13 -6.95
CA ALA A 45 -3.71 -2.21 -6.74
C ALA A 45 -4.27 -1.06 -5.87
N LEU A 46 -3.43 -0.45 -5.04
CA LEU A 46 -3.78 0.65 -4.15
C LEU A 46 -3.19 1.99 -4.62
N GLY A 47 -2.10 1.92 -5.38
CA GLY A 47 -1.41 3.09 -5.92
C GLY A 47 -1.62 3.25 -7.43
N GLU A 48 -2.63 2.62 -8.05
CA GLU A 48 -2.84 2.64 -9.51
C GLU A 48 -2.78 4.07 -10.07
N ASP A 49 -3.43 5.03 -9.42
CA ASP A 49 -3.42 6.43 -9.86
C ASP A 49 -2.03 7.08 -9.72
N SER A 50 -1.40 6.99 -8.53
CA SER A 50 -0.07 7.56 -8.26
C SER A 50 1.01 6.93 -9.15
N VAL A 51 0.92 5.62 -9.36
CA VAL A 51 1.86 4.84 -10.15
C VAL A 51 1.66 5.07 -11.64
N ASN A 52 0.41 5.15 -12.13
CA ASN A 52 0.18 5.46 -13.52
C ASN A 52 0.69 6.88 -13.84
N LEU A 53 0.48 7.83 -12.93
CA LEU A 53 1.02 9.19 -13.06
C LEU A 53 2.56 9.20 -13.02
N PHE A 54 3.18 8.43 -12.13
CA PHE A 54 4.62 8.22 -12.11
C PHE A 54 5.14 7.69 -13.45
N VAL A 55 4.48 6.66 -14.00
CA VAL A 55 4.86 6.00 -15.25
C VAL A 55 4.69 6.93 -16.44
N GLU A 56 3.56 7.63 -16.56
CA GLU A 56 3.32 8.58 -17.65
C GLU A 56 4.34 9.74 -17.62
N HIS A 57 4.66 10.25 -16.43
CA HIS A 57 5.67 11.29 -16.26
C HIS A 57 7.06 10.80 -16.70
N HIS A 58 7.48 9.62 -16.22
CA HIS A 58 8.81 9.08 -16.49
C HIS A 58 8.95 8.51 -17.90
N LEU A 59 7.88 8.04 -18.55
CA LEU A 59 7.92 7.65 -19.95
C LEU A 59 8.25 8.84 -20.87
N ALA A 60 7.85 10.05 -20.47
CA ALA A 60 8.19 11.27 -21.19
C ALA A 60 9.56 11.85 -20.79
N GLU A 61 9.95 11.73 -19.52
CA GLU A 61 11.23 12.26 -19.00
C GLU A 61 12.44 11.36 -19.31
N LEU A 62 12.29 10.03 -19.18
CA LEU A 62 13.39 9.08 -19.34
C LEU A 62 13.59 8.65 -20.80
N PRO A 63 14.83 8.40 -21.23
CA PRO A 63 15.12 7.98 -22.60
C PRO A 63 14.56 6.58 -22.88
N GLN A 64 14.00 6.38 -24.09
CA GLN A 64 13.47 5.08 -24.53
C GLN A 64 14.50 3.94 -24.43
N SER A 65 15.80 4.24 -24.59
CA SER A 65 16.86 3.24 -24.43
C SER A 65 16.92 2.63 -23.02
N TYR A 66 16.54 3.39 -21.99
CA TYR A 66 16.43 2.88 -20.62
C TYR A 66 15.36 1.79 -20.52
N TRP A 67 14.16 2.09 -21.03
CA TRP A 67 13.03 1.15 -21.02
C TRP A 67 13.31 -0.11 -21.86
N VAL A 68 13.94 0.05 -23.03
CA VAL A 68 14.34 -1.09 -23.87
C VAL A 68 15.41 -1.94 -23.19
N GLN A 69 16.35 -1.35 -22.45
CA GLN A 69 17.39 -2.09 -21.73
C GLN A 69 16.80 -2.98 -20.62
N TYR A 70 15.82 -2.49 -19.86
CA TYR A 70 15.27 -3.20 -18.71
C TYR A 70 14.04 -4.05 -19.03
N LEU A 71 13.16 -3.57 -19.91
CA LEU A 71 11.86 -4.19 -20.21
C LEU A 71 11.74 -4.65 -21.67
N GLY A 72 12.70 -4.32 -22.53
CA GLY A 72 12.67 -4.69 -23.95
C GLY A 72 11.62 -3.95 -24.76
N SER A 73 10.97 -2.93 -24.19
CA SER A 73 9.94 -2.13 -24.84
C SER A 73 10.25 -0.64 -24.68
N GLU A 74 9.95 0.14 -25.70
CA GLU A 74 10.10 1.60 -25.72
C GLU A 74 9.01 2.29 -24.88
N SER A 75 7.88 1.60 -24.69
CA SER A 75 6.75 2.05 -23.86
C SER A 75 6.20 0.84 -23.07
N PRO A 76 6.81 0.54 -21.91
CA PRO A 76 6.29 -0.48 -21.00
C PRO A 76 4.96 -0.08 -20.37
N GLU A 77 4.10 -1.07 -20.08
CA GLU A 77 2.90 -0.84 -19.27
C GLU A 77 3.25 -0.50 -17.81
N ALA A 78 2.35 0.23 -17.13
CA ALA A 78 2.51 0.57 -15.72
C ALA A 78 2.79 -0.66 -14.85
N SER A 79 2.10 -1.78 -15.10
CA SER A 79 2.37 -3.06 -14.43
C SER A 79 3.81 -3.57 -14.61
N ALA A 80 4.42 -3.36 -15.77
CA ALA A 80 5.79 -3.74 -16.04
C ALA A 80 6.78 -2.82 -15.31
N VAL A 81 6.51 -1.51 -15.30
CA VAL A 81 7.32 -0.52 -14.57
C VAL A 81 7.27 -0.78 -13.05
N ILE A 82 6.10 -1.11 -12.49
CA ILE A 82 5.96 -1.49 -11.08
C ILE A 82 6.78 -2.74 -10.74
N ASN A 83 6.81 -3.71 -11.66
CA ASN A 83 7.63 -4.89 -11.48
C ASN A 83 9.13 -4.59 -11.64
N LEU A 84 9.49 -3.50 -12.31
CA LEU A 84 10.87 -3.02 -12.41
C LEU A 84 11.33 -2.27 -11.16
N LEU A 85 10.40 -1.59 -10.45
CA LEU A 85 10.72 -0.86 -9.23
C LEU A 85 11.42 -1.75 -8.20
N GLU A 86 12.53 -1.25 -7.68
CA GLU A 86 13.34 -1.91 -6.66
C GLU A 86 13.16 -1.20 -5.31
N LEU A 87 13.17 -1.96 -4.22
CA LEU A 87 13.16 -1.38 -2.89
C LEU A 87 14.50 -0.67 -2.65
N ASN A 88 14.47 0.65 -2.61
CA ASN A 88 15.64 1.48 -2.35
C ASN A 88 15.97 1.45 -0.85
N SER A 89 14.99 1.86 -0.05
CA SER A 89 15.15 1.98 1.38
C SER A 89 13.85 1.65 2.09
N SER A 90 13.97 1.30 3.36
CA SER A 90 12.80 1.09 4.21
C SER A 90 13.14 1.49 5.63
N TRP A 91 12.40 2.47 6.14
CA TRP A 91 12.56 3.00 7.50
C TRP A 91 11.26 2.87 8.28
N GLY A 92 11.40 2.78 9.58
CA GLY A 92 10.28 2.50 10.46
C GLY A 92 10.77 1.76 11.70
N ASP A 93 10.04 1.92 12.80
CA ASP A 93 10.33 1.23 14.04
C ASP A 93 9.06 0.53 14.52
N GLY A 94 9.14 -0.79 14.68
CA GLY A 94 8.05 -1.64 15.16
C GLY A 94 6.85 -1.73 14.21
N GLU A 95 5.83 -0.92 14.51
CA GLU A 95 4.47 -1.02 13.94
C GLU A 95 4.24 -0.09 12.75
N ILE A 96 5.01 1.01 12.62
CA ILE A 96 4.94 1.92 11.47
C ILE A 96 6.16 1.70 10.59
N GLU A 97 5.94 1.29 9.35
CA GLU A 97 7.01 1.06 8.37
C GLU A 97 6.73 1.77 7.04
N ASN A 98 7.78 2.28 6.44
CA ASN A 98 7.78 2.96 5.15
C ASN A 98 8.69 2.19 4.22
N PHE A 99 8.24 2.00 2.99
CA PHE A 99 9.01 1.32 1.95
C PHE A 99 9.09 2.22 0.73
N ASP A 100 10.32 2.61 0.39
CA ASP A 100 10.60 3.41 -0.80
C ASP A 100 11.01 2.53 -1.95
N PHE A 101 10.27 2.67 -3.03
CA PHE A 101 10.54 2.03 -4.29
C PHE A 101 11.05 3.05 -5.30
N THR A 102 12.17 2.74 -5.94
CA THR A 102 12.75 3.60 -6.98
C THR A 102 13.04 2.80 -8.25
N LEU A 103 13.34 3.51 -9.34
CA LEU A 103 13.77 2.90 -10.58
C LEU A 103 15.25 2.47 -10.49
N PRO A 104 15.58 1.28 -11.03
CA PRO A 104 16.95 0.77 -11.00
C PRO A 104 17.92 1.68 -11.77
N GLY A 105 19.07 1.94 -11.17
CA GLY A 105 20.12 2.76 -11.79
C GLY A 105 20.01 4.26 -11.53
N ASP A 106 19.25 4.67 -10.51
CA ASP A 106 19.22 6.05 -9.97
C ASP A 106 18.95 7.08 -11.08
N VAL A 107 18.09 6.70 -12.03
CA VAL A 107 17.79 7.51 -13.22
C VAL A 107 16.85 8.67 -12.91
N THR A 108 16.28 8.67 -11.71
CA THR A 108 15.31 9.65 -11.23
C THR A 108 15.39 9.76 -9.71
N ASP A 109 15.14 10.96 -9.19
CA ASP A 109 14.97 11.22 -7.76
C ASP A 109 13.55 10.85 -7.28
N TYR A 110 12.60 10.66 -8.21
CA TYR A 110 11.24 10.30 -7.85
C TYR A 110 11.15 8.87 -7.31
N MET A 111 10.46 8.72 -6.18
CA MET A 111 10.29 7.45 -5.49
C MET A 111 8.84 7.24 -5.06
N VAL A 112 8.40 5.99 -5.07
CA VAL A 112 7.07 5.60 -4.59
C VAL A 112 7.22 5.13 -3.15
N SER A 113 6.71 5.91 -2.21
CA SER A 113 6.72 5.56 -0.79
C SER A 113 5.40 4.89 -0.40
N VAL A 114 5.50 3.74 0.25
CA VAL A 114 4.35 2.98 0.78
C VAL A 114 4.39 3.05 2.30
N HIS A 115 3.43 3.75 2.88
CA HIS A 115 3.25 3.90 4.32
C HIS A 115 2.41 2.76 4.90
N PHE A 116 2.89 2.13 5.97
CA PHE A 116 2.16 1.14 6.75
C PHE A 116 1.71 1.71 8.09
N ASP A 117 0.44 1.47 8.42
CA ASP A 117 -0.17 1.77 9.71
C ASP A 117 0.31 0.82 10.83
N GLU A 118 0.00 1.18 12.08
CA GLU A 118 0.30 0.37 13.27
C GLU A 118 -0.35 -1.03 13.26
N SER A 119 -1.28 -1.30 12.35
CA SER A 119 -1.93 -2.60 12.18
C SER A 119 -1.24 -3.46 11.12
N GLY A 120 -0.17 -2.96 10.49
CA GLY A 120 0.57 -3.63 9.42
C GLY A 120 -0.14 -3.59 8.06
N ASN A 121 -1.03 -2.63 7.86
CA ASN A 121 -1.77 -2.39 6.62
C ASN A 121 -1.21 -1.18 5.89
N ILE A 122 -1.39 -1.13 4.57
CA ILE A 122 -1.03 0.06 3.81
C ILE A 122 -2.03 1.16 4.15
N ASP A 123 -1.52 2.22 4.74
CA ASP A 123 -2.25 3.44 5.07
C ASP A 123 -2.33 4.33 3.82
N GLU A 124 -1.17 4.61 3.23
CA GLU A 124 -1.03 5.54 2.11
C GLU A 124 0.07 5.10 1.12
N ILE A 125 -0.13 5.42 -0.17
CA ILE A 125 0.89 5.30 -1.21
C ILE A 125 1.04 6.65 -1.88
N SER A 126 2.21 7.24 -1.71
CA SER A 126 2.53 8.59 -2.18
C SER A 126 3.75 8.56 -3.10
N MET A 127 3.74 9.44 -4.10
CA MET A 127 4.89 9.70 -4.95
C MET A 127 5.68 10.84 -4.33
N GLU A 128 6.89 10.54 -3.88
CA GLU A 128 7.85 11.50 -3.33
C GLU A 128 8.86 11.91 -4.42
N SER A 129 9.36 13.14 -4.33
CA SER A 129 10.31 13.76 -5.26
C SER A 129 11.43 14.48 -4.53
#